data_AF-A0A524NF26-F1
#
_entry.id   AF-A0A524NF26-F1
#
_cell.length_a   1.000
_cell.length_b   1.000
_cell.length_c   1.000
_cell.angle_alpha   90.00
_cell.angle_beta   90.00
_cell.angle_gamma   90.00
#
_symmetry.space_group_name_H-M   'P 1'
#
loop_
_entity.id
_entity.type
_entity.pdbx_description
1 polymer ?
#
loop_
_entity_poly.entity_id
_entity_poly.type
_entity_poly.pdbx_seq_one_letter_code
_entity_poly.pdbx_strand_id
1 'polypeptide(L)'
;MVKANIEKKIVIGPVTRIEGHAQINILLNEDDSVKTALFKVVDFRGFEKFTEGRPYYEMPSITSRACGICPVSHLIASAKACDSIVGVTPPKTAIKLRRLMHMGQMIQSHALNFFFLSAPDLLLGMNSDPTQRNIFGLIEKYPELALRGIKLRKFGQEIIEKIAGKRIHSSDWIVPGGAKWPLTEERADYLRRNLPEALDATVKTLELYKSMLIEFSDEVENFGNFPSHYMGLVTSDGGLEHYDGKIRIVDQHGKVAAECIDPTKYSDYIGEAIEPYSFMKFPYFKQLGYPQGAYRVGPLARLNVASHCGTPLADIEL
;
A
#
# COMPACT_ATOMS: atom_id res chain seq x y z
N MET A 1 -22.55 10.24 -43.57
CA MET A 1 -21.18 9.86 -43.16
C MET A 1 -20.83 10.67 -41.93
N VAL A 2 -20.92 10.08 -40.73
CA VAL A 2 -20.42 10.70 -39.50
C VAL A 2 -18.90 10.56 -39.56
N LYS A 3 -18.18 11.66 -39.86
CA LYS A 3 -16.74 11.70 -39.66
C LYS A 3 -16.52 11.49 -38.16
N ALA A 4 -16.03 10.31 -37.77
CA ALA A 4 -15.52 10.13 -36.43
C ALA A 4 -14.35 11.11 -36.29
N ASN A 5 -14.52 12.14 -35.47
CA ASN A 5 -13.40 13.01 -35.09
C ASN A 5 -12.38 12.08 -34.40
N ILE A 6 -11.28 11.80 -35.10
CA ILE A 6 -10.17 11.03 -34.53
C ILE A 6 -9.55 11.95 -33.49
N GLU A 7 -9.90 11.71 -32.23
CA GLU A 7 -9.36 12.47 -31.09
C GLU A 7 -7.86 12.22 -31.01
N LYS A 8 -7.04 13.28 -31.11
CA LYS A 8 -5.59 13.20 -30.97
C LYS A 8 -5.27 12.65 -29.58
N LYS A 9 -4.31 11.72 -29.49
CA LYS A 9 -4.06 10.99 -28.26
C LYS A 9 -2.59 10.58 -28.11
N ILE A 10 -2.03 10.83 -26.93
CA ILE A 10 -0.74 10.31 -26.49
C ILE A 10 -1.00 9.14 -25.53
N VAL A 11 -0.26 8.04 -25.70
CA VAL A 11 -0.36 6.84 -24.85
C VAL A 11 0.98 6.59 -24.18
N ILE A 12 0.98 6.57 -22.85
CA ILE A 12 2.11 6.12 -22.04
C ILE A 12 1.76 4.73 -21.52
N GLY A 13 2.29 3.69 -22.14
CA GLY A 13 1.98 2.30 -21.81
C GLY A 13 3.12 1.35 -22.20
N PRO A 14 3.60 0.48 -21.30
CA PRO A 14 3.18 0.35 -19.91
C PRO A 14 3.65 1.53 -19.04
N VAL A 15 2.92 1.84 -17.97
CA VAL A 15 3.46 2.64 -16.86
C VAL A 15 4.55 1.80 -16.17
N THR A 16 5.77 2.32 -16.10
CA THR A 16 6.92 1.60 -15.53
C THR A 16 7.10 1.90 -14.05
N ARG A 17 7.84 1.02 -13.35
CA ARG A 17 8.15 1.13 -11.91
C ARG A 17 6.91 1.23 -11.00
N ILE A 18 5.81 0.61 -11.41
CA ILE A 18 4.64 0.32 -10.56
C ILE A 18 4.45 -1.20 -10.45
N GLU A 19 3.62 -1.63 -9.50
CA GLU A 19 3.09 -3.00 -9.51
C GLU A 19 1.79 -3.06 -10.31
N GLY A 20 1.63 -4.12 -11.11
CA GLY A 20 0.49 -4.30 -12.01
C GLY A 20 0.67 -3.65 -13.38
N HIS A 21 -0.40 -3.69 -14.18
CA HIS A 21 -0.40 -3.20 -15.56
C HIS A 21 -1.36 -2.03 -15.73
N ALA A 22 -0.80 -0.89 -16.11
CA ALA A 22 -1.55 0.32 -16.41
C ALA A 22 -1.00 1.04 -17.64
N GLN A 23 -1.85 1.90 -18.22
CA GLN A 23 -1.52 2.86 -19.26
C GLN A 23 -2.11 4.22 -18.89
N ILE A 24 -1.48 5.31 -19.31
CA ILE A 24 -2.01 6.67 -19.23
C ILE A 24 -2.34 7.13 -20.64
N ASN A 25 -3.59 7.53 -20.85
CA ASN A 25 -4.04 8.11 -22.11
C ASN A 25 -4.25 9.61 -21.94
N ILE A 26 -3.48 10.41 -22.64
CA ILE A 26 -3.63 11.87 -22.67
C ILE A 26 -4.38 12.21 -23.96
N LEU A 27 -5.61 12.69 -23.83
CA LEU A 27 -6.45 13.12 -24.94
C LEU A 27 -6.19 14.60 -25.19
N LEU A 28 -6.03 14.98 -26.45
CA LEU A 28 -5.69 16.34 -26.86
C LEU A 28 -6.86 16.99 -27.60
N ASN A 29 -6.98 18.30 -27.44
CA ASN A 29 -7.82 19.14 -28.28
C ASN A 29 -7.21 19.32 -29.67
N GLU A 30 -7.94 19.96 -30.58
CA GLU A 30 -7.45 20.21 -31.96
C GLU A 30 -6.18 21.08 -31.97
N ASP A 31 -6.07 22.01 -31.02
CA ASP A 31 -4.94 22.93 -30.78
C ASP A 31 -3.76 22.30 -30.01
N ASP A 32 -3.76 20.97 -29.85
CA ASP A 32 -2.76 20.19 -29.11
C ASP A 32 -2.70 20.47 -27.60
N SER A 33 -3.62 21.24 -27.03
CA SER A 33 -3.76 21.37 -25.57
C SER A 33 -4.34 20.08 -24.95
N VAL A 34 -3.96 19.79 -23.70
CA VAL A 34 -4.46 18.60 -22.99
C VAL A 34 -5.94 18.80 -22.64
N LYS A 35 -6.79 17.93 -23.18
CA LYS A 35 -8.23 17.88 -22.86
C LYS A 35 -8.49 17.11 -21.57
N THR A 36 -7.89 15.93 -21.44
CA THR A 36 -8.00 15.09 -20.25
C THR A 36 -6.91 14.02 -20.22
N ALA A 37 -6.61 13.48 -19.05
CA ALA A 37 -5.72 12.35 -18.86
C ALA A 37 -6.45 11.23 -18.12
N LEU A 38 -6.37 10.01 -18.64
CA LEU A 38 -7.04 8.83 -18.09
C LEU A 38 -6.00 7.82 -17.64
N PHE A 39 -5.98 7.50 -16.34
CA PHE A 39 -5.25 6.35 -15.82
C PHE A 39 -6.09 5.08 -16.00
N LYS A 40 -5.56 4.10 -16.73
CA LYS A 40 -6.27 2.88 -17.07
C LYS A 40 -5.51 1.66 -16.59
N VAL A 41 -6.05 0.97 -15.60
CA VAL A 41 -5.67 -0.41 -15.29
C VAL A 41 -6.28 -1.33 -16.35
N VAL A 42 -5.44 -2.17 -16.95
CA VAL A 42 -5.79 -3.02 -18.11
C VAL A 42 -5.88 -4.51 -17.77
N ASP A 43 -5.52 -4.88 -16.55
CA ASP A 43 -5.55 -6.26 -16.08
C ASP A 43 -6.85 -6.60 -15.35
N PHE A 44 -7.32 -7.83 -15.55
CA PHE A 44 -8.44 -8.43 -14.82
C PHE A 44 -8.15 -9.91 -14.54
N ARG A 45 -8.39 -10.36 -13.31
CA ARG A 45 -8.19 -11.77 -12.90
C ARG A 45 -9.42 -12.45 -12.30
N GLY A 46 -10.45 -11.70 -11.90
CA GLY A 46 -11.73 -12.26 -11.46
C GLY A 46 -11.73 -13.08 -10.17
N PHE A 47 -10.83 -12.76 -9.20
CA PHE A 47 -10.72 -13.47 -7.91
C PHE A 47 -12.05 -13.65 -7.19
N GLU A 48 -12.85 -12.59 -7.11
CA GLU A 48 -14.15 -12.60 -6.43
C GLU A 48 -15.11 -13.65 -7.00
N LYS A 49 -15.05 -13.89 -8.32
CA LYS A 49 -15.96 -14.84 -8.99
C LYS A 49 -15.45 -16.27 -8.95
N PHE A 50 -14.17 -16.52 -9.23
CA PHE A 50 -13.66 -17.89 -9.33
C PHE A 50 -13.48 -18.58 -7.97
N THR A 51 -13.50 -17.83 -6.87
CA THR A 51 -13.45 -18.39 -5.51
C THR A 51 -14.80 -18.87 -5.00
N GLU A 52 -15.91 -18.55 -5.68
CA GLU A 52 -17.22 -19.10 -5.36
C GLU A 52 -17.19 -20.63 -5.38
N GLY A 53 -17.77 -21.26 -4.35
CA GLY A 53 -17.78 -22.73 -4.20
C GLY A 53 -16.49 -23.34 -3.67
N ARG A 54 -15.42 -22.56 -3.49
CA ARG A 54 -14.18 -23.06 -2.87
C ARG A 54 -14.30 -23.15 -1.34
N PRO A 55 -13.62 -24.12 -0.71
CA PRO A 55 -13.53 -24.18 0.75
C PRO A 55 -12.87 -22.92 1.33
N TYR A 56 -13.46 -22.35 2.39
CA TYR A 56 -13.00 -21.09 2.97
C TYR A 56 -11.53 -21.14 3.43
N TYR A 57 -11.05 -22.29 3.92
CA TYR A 57 -9.68 -22.43 4.43
C TYR A 57 -8.62 -22.38 3.32
N GLU A 58 -9.00 -22.49 2.04
CA GLU A 58 -8.09 -22.27 0.92
C GLU A 58 -7.87 -20.77 0.63
N MET A 59 -8.76 -19.89 1.10
CA MET A 59 -8.78 -18.48 0.72
C MET A 59 -7.48 -17.75 1.05
N PRO A 60 -6.81 -17.92 2.22
CA PRO A 60 -5.55 -17.24 2.47
C PRO A 60 -4.49 -17.61 1.42
N SER A 61 -4.45 -18.88 1.02
CA SER A 61 -3.56 -19.32 -0.05
C SER A 61 -3.92 -18.60 -1.34
N ILE A 62 -5.17 -18.68 -1.79
CA ILE A 62 -5.59 -18.13 -3.08
C ILE A 62 -5.42 -16.60 -3.14
N THR A 63 -5.96 -15.86 -2.18
CA THR A 63 -5.96 -14.38 -2.21
C THR A 63 -4.54 -13.80 -2.14
N SER A 64 -3.61 -14.48 -1.47
CA SER A 64 -2.22 -14.03 -1.42
C SER A 64 -1.53 -14.01 -2.78
N ARG A 65 -2.08 -14.69 -3.80
CA ARG A 65 -1.56 -14.65 -5.19
C ARG A 65 -2.14 -13.49 -6.01
N ALA A 66 -3.00 -12.65 -5.43
CA ALA A 66 -3.45 -11.43 -6.07
C ALA A 66 -2.28 -10.48 -6.37
N CYS A 67 -1.31 -10.39 -5.45
CA CYS A 67 -0.14 -9.50 -5.58
C CYS A 67 1.13 -10.16 -5.02
N GLY A 68 2.26 -9.93 -5.68
CA GLY A 68 3.58 -10.42 -5.24
C GLY A 68 4.26 -9.57 -4.16
N ILE A 69 3.82 -8.32 -3.96
CA ILE A 69 4.41 -7.38 -2.99
C ILE A 69 3.66 -7.39 -1.66
N CYS A 70 2.32 -7.50 -1.69
CA CYS A 70 1.49 -7.48 -0.50
C CYS A 70 0.80 -8.82 -0.13
N PRO A 71 1.44 -10.00 -0.35
CA PRO A 71 0.78 -11.28 -0.11
C PRO A 71 0.42 -11.48 1.37
N VAL A 72 1.22 -10.92 2.30
CA VAL A 72 0.96 -11.01 3.74
C VAL A 72 -0.32 -10.26 4.15
N SER A 73 -0.66 -9.13 3.51
CA SER A 73 -1.89 -8.40 3.80
C SER A 73 -3.10 -9.23 3.39
N HIS A 74 -3.04 -9.83 2.19
CA HIS A 74 -4.08 -10.72 1.71
C HIS A 74 -4.23 -11.98 2.57
N LEU A 75 -3.10 -12.55 3.02
CA LEU A 75 -3.08 -13.69 3.95
C LEU A 75 -3.80 -13.35 5.25
N ILE A 76 -3.43 -12.25 5.89
CA ILE A 76 -4.00 -11.83 7.17
C ILE A 76 -5.47 -11.45 7.01
N ALA A 77 -5.83 -10.65 6.00
CA ALA A 77 -7.21 -10.25 5.75
C ALA A 77 -8.11 -11.47 5.52
N SER A 78 -7.66 -12.42 4.70
CA SER A 78 -8.40 -13.65 4.43
C SER A 78 -8.48 -14.55 5.66
N ALA A 79 -7.40 -14.69 6.43
CA ALA A 79 -7.42 -15.47 7.66
C ALA A 79 -8.36 -14.86 8.71
N LYS A 80 -8.40 -13.53 8.86
CA LYS A 80 -9.36 -12.84 9.75
C LYS A 80 -10.82 -13.06 9.31
N ALA A 81 -11.08 -13.08 8.01
CA ALA A 81 -12.40 -13.44 7.48
C ALA A 81 -12.74 -14.90 7.81
N CYS A 82 -11.78 -15.83 7.67
CA CYS A 82 -11.98 -17.23 8.04
C CYS A 82 -12.21 -17.41 9.55
N ASP A 83 -11.45 -16.71 10.39
CA ASP A 83 -11.64 -16.70 11.86
C ASP A 83 -13.08 -16.31 12.23
N SER A 84 -13.60 -15.29 11.54
CA SER A 84 -14.99 -14.82 11.70
C SER A 84 -16.02 -15.86 11.26
N ILE A 85 -15.79 -16.52 10.11
CA ILE A 85 -16.68 -17.57 9.57
C ILE A 85 -16.80 -18.74 10.55
N VAL A 86 -15.70 -19.15 11.17
CA VAL A 86 -15.69 -20.28 12.13
C VAL A 86 -16.01 -19.84 13.57
N GLY A 87 -16.23 -18.55 13.81
CA GLY A 87 -16.57 -18.02 15.13
C GLY A 87 -15.46 -18.13 16.17
N VAL A 88 -14.18 -18.11 15.76
CA VAL A 88 -13.03 -18.27 16.65
C VAL A 88 -12.26 -16.97 16.78
N THR A 89 -11.94 -16.58 18.02
CA THR A 89 -10.93 -15.55 18.30
C THR A 89 -9.56 -16.21 18.44
N PRO A 90 -8.56 -15.87 17.60
CA PRO A 90 -7.23 -16.44 17.73
C PRO A 90 -6.58 -16.13 19.09
N PRO A 91 -5.73 -17.02 19.63
CA PRO A 91 -4.97 -16.75 20.85
C PRO A 91 -4.12 -15.48 20.73
N LYS A 92 -3.93 -14.77 21.84
CA LYS A 92 -3.15 -13.52 21.91
C LYS A 92 -1.76 -13.63 21.26
N THR A 93 -1.08 -14.76 21.45
CA THR A 93 0.22 -15.03 20.82
C THR A 93 0.13 -15.09 19.30
N ALA A 94 -0.89 -15.75 18.75
CA ALA A 94 -1.10 -15.80 17.30
C ALA A 94 -1.39 -14.41 16.72
N ILE A 95 -2.21 -13.60 17.41
CA ILE A 95 -2.47 -12.20 17.02
C ILE A 95 -1.15 -11.41 16.98
N LYS A 96 -0.32 -11.51 18.02
CA LYS A 96 0.98 -10.82 18.06
C LYS A 96 1.91 -11.25 16.92
N LEU A 97 1.96 -12.54 16.60
CA LEU A 97 2.78 -13.05 15.49
C LEU A 97 2.26 -12.55 14.14
N ARG A 98 0.94 -12.54 13.92
CA ARG A 98 0.36 -11.98 12.69
C ARG A 98 0.65 -10.47 12.57
N ARG A 99 0.56 -9.71 13.67
CA ARG A 99 0.96 -8.28 13.71
C ARG A 99 2.43 -8.10 13.37
N LEU A 100 3.33 -8.90 13.96
CA LEU A 100 4.77 -8.83 13.66
C LEU A 100 5.06 -9.15 12.19
N MET A 101 4.42 -10.20 11.64
CA MET A 101 4.52 -10.55 10.22
C MET A 101 4.03 -9.40 9.34
N HIS A 102 2.94 -8.73 9.72
CA HIS A 102 2.43 -7.56 8.99
C HIS A 102 3.38 -6.37 9.05
N MET A 103 4.05 -6.12 10.18
CA MET A 103 5.09 -5.09 10.27
C MET A 103 6.26 -5.39 9.35
N GLY A 104 6.71 -6.65 9.27
CA GLY A 104 7.71 -7.08 8.28
C GLY A 104 7.28 -6.76 6.85
N GLN A 105 6.00 -6.98 6.52
CA GLN A 105 5.44 -6.62 5.23
C GLN A 105 5.42 -5.10 4.98
N MET A 106 5.06 -4.29 5.97
CA MET A 106 5.08 -2.83 5.85
C MET A 106 6.48 -2.32 5.57
N ILE A 107 7.48 -2.80 6.34
CA ILE A 107 8.89 -2.44 6.18
C ILE A 107 9.38 -2.79 4.78
N GLN A 108 9.21 -4.05 4.34
CA GLN A 108 9.71 -4.46 3.03
C GLN A 108 8.98 -3.75 1.87
N SER A 109 7.68 -3.49 2.01
CA SER A 109 6.88 -2.87 0.96
C SER A 109 7.20 -1.38 0.81
N HIS A 110 7.38 -0.66 1.92
CA HIS A 110 7.79 0.75 1.89
C HIS A 110 9.24 0.89 1.42
N ALA A 111 10.15 0.01 1.86
CA ALA A 111 11.51 -0.02 1.33
C ALA A 111 11.54 -0.33 -0.17
N LEU A 112 10.74 -1.31 -0.64
CA LEU A 112 10.64 -1.60 -2.06
C LEU A 112 10.15 -0.37 -2.84
N ASN A 113 9.04 0.23 -2.44
CA ASN A 113 8.48 1.37 -3.15
C ASN A 113 9.42 2.58 -3.14
N PHE A 114 9.98 2.96 -1.99
CA PHE A 114 10.84 4.13 -1.93
C PHE A 114 12.11 3.89 -2.76
N PHE A 115 12.91 2.87 -2.46
CA PHE A 115 14.24 2.73 -3.04
C PHE A 115 14.27 2.20 -4.47
N PHE A 116 13.37 1.27 -4.81
CA PHE A 116 13.42 0.62 -6.13
C PHE A 116 12.50 1.28 -7.14
N LEU A 117 11.44 1.95 -6.68
CA LEU A 117 10.41 2.51 -7.55
C LEU A 117 10.49 4.03 -7.60
N SER A 118 10.41 4.73 -6.48
CA SER A 118 10.24 6.19 -6.45
C SER A 118 11.58 6.97 -6.47
N ALA A 119 12.56 6.51 -5.70
CA ALA A 119 13.85 7.16 -5.54
C ALA A 119 14.63 7.42 -6.84
N PRO A 120 14.55 6.58 -7.89
CA PRO A 120 15.20 6.91 -9.16
C PRO A 120 14.72 8.24 -9.75
N ASP A 121 13.42 8.58 -9.64
CA ASP A 121 12.93 9.89 -10.09
C ASP A 121 13.39 11.01 -9.15
N LEU A 122 13.27 10.78 -7.85
CA LEU A 122 13.54 11.80 -6.82
C LEU A 122 15.03 12.14 -6.66
N LEU A 123 15.95 11.21 -6.94
CA LEU A 123 17.38 11.40 -6.67
C LEU A 123 18.25 11.50 -7.92
N LEU A 124 17.84 10.85 -9.01
CA LEU A 124 18.54 10.97 -10.29
C LEU A 124 17.97 12.12 -11.13
N GLY A 125 16.74 12.54 -10.82
CA GLY A 125 16.01 13.60 -11.49
C GLY A 125 14.92 13.05 -12.43
N MET A 126 13.75 13.68 -12.45
CA MET A 126 12.60 13.24 -13.25
C MET A 126 12.83 13.33 -14.77
N ASN A 127 13.82 14.12 -15.20
CA ASN A 127 14.24 14.27 -16.60
C ASN A 127 15.54 13.52 -16.93
N SER A 128 16.05 12.69 -16.00
CA SER A 128 17.26 11.90 -16.25
C SER A 128 17.04 10.82 -17.32
N ASP A 129 18.13 10.41 -17.96
CA ASP A 129 18.14 9.39 -19.00
C ASP A 129 17.38 8.13 -18.51
N PRO A 130 16.34 7.67 -19.23
CA PRO A 130 15.58 6.48 -18.86
C PRO A 130 16.43 5.21 -18.65
N THR A 131 17.58 5.10 -19.32
CA THR A 131 18.52 3.98 -19.15
C THR A 131 19.21 3.99 -17.78
N GLN A 132 19.31 5.17 -17.16
CA GLN A 132 19.90 5.37 -15.84
C GLN A 132 18.86 5.56 -14.73
N ARG A 133 17.65 6.01 -15.07
CA ARG A 133 16.55 6.30 -14.12
C ARG A 133 15.87 5.05 -13.56
N ASN A 134 16.66 4.23 -12.88
CA ASN A 134 16.25 2.97 -12.27
C ASN A 134 17.19 2.63 -11.09
N ILE A 135 16.96 1.47 -10.46
CA ILE A 135 17.76 1.05 -9.30
C ILE A 135 19.25 0.88 -9.61
N PHE A 136 19.64 0.55 -10.85
CA PHE A 136 21.05 0.38 -11.20
C PHE A 136 21.77 1.73 -11.27
N GLY A 137 21.15 2.76 -11.85
CA GLY A 137 21.70 4.12 -11.79
C GLY A 137 21.78 4.67 -10.35
N LEU A 138 20.84 4.28 -9.47
CA LEU A 138 20.96 4.58 -8.03
C LEU A 138 22.13 3.85 -7.38
N ILE A 139 22.38 2.58 -7.74
CA ILE A 139 23.54 1.82 -7.23
C ILE A 139 24.85 2.47 -7.69
N GLU A 140 24.93 2.91 -8.93
CA GLU A 140 26.13 3.57 -9.47
C GLU A 140 26.38 4.93 -8.82
N LYS A 141 25.35 5.77 -8.68
CA LYS A 141 25.50 7.14 -8.16
C LYS A 141 25.49 7.22 -6.63
N TYR A 142 24.69 6.37 -5.96
CA TYR A 142 24.46 6.38 -4.51
C TYR A 142 24.51 4.96 -3.91
N PRO A 143 25.65 4.25 -4.01
CA PRO A 143 25.76 2.83 -3.65
C PRO A 143 25.37 2.53 -2.20
N GLU A 144 25.76 3.39 -1.25
CA GLU A 144 25.43 3.20 0.16
C GLU A 144 23.92 3.32 0.43
N LEU A 145 23.25 4.27 -0.24
CA LEU A 145 21.81 4.46 -0.11
C LEU A 145 21.04 3.29 -0.74
N ALA A 146 21.46 2.83 -1.92
CA ALA A 146 20.87 1.66 -2.56
C ALA A 146 21.03 0.40 -1.67
N LEU A 147 22.23 0.19 -1.11
CA LEU A 147 22.48 -0.92 -0.19
C LEU A 147 21.62 -0.84 1.07
N ARG A 148 21.41 0.37 1.63
CA ARG A 148 20.51 0.61 2.76
C ARG A 148 19.08 0.16 2.42
N GLY A 149 18.57 0.55 1.26
CA GLY A 149 17.25 0.12 0.80
C GLY A 149 17.11 -1.39 0.62
N ILE A 150 18.12 -2.03 0.03
CA ILE A 150 18.19 -3.49 -0.12
C ILE A 150 18.16 -4.19 1.25
N LYS A 151 18.96 -3.71 2.21
CA LYS A 151 19.03 -4.25 3.57
C LYS A 151 17.71 -4.07 4.33
N LEU A 152 17.09 -2.89 4.23
CA LEU A 152 15.80 -2.63 4.89
C LEU A 152 14.69 -3.54 4.33
N ARG A 153 14.65 -3.71 3.00
CA ARG A 153 13.74 -4.66 2.35
C ARG A 153 14.02 -6.10 2.79
N LYS A 154 15.30 -6.50 2.85
CA LYS A 154 15.74 -7.81 3.34
C LYS A 154 15.23 -8.07 4.76
N PHE A 155 15.42 -7.12 5.67
CA PHE A 155 14.99 -7.25 7.07
C PHE A 155 13.47 -7.47 7.18
N GLY A 156 12.66 -6.69 6.47
CA GLY A 156 11.21 -6.88 6.44
C GLY A 156 10.80 -8.27 5.93
N GLN A 157 11.46 -8.77 4.88
CA GLN A 157 11.25 -10.14 4.37
C GLN A 157 11.75 -11.23 5.34
N GLU A 158 12.82 -10.98 6.08
CA GLU A 158 13.34 -11.90 7.09
C GLU A 158 12.40 -12.00 8.30
N ILE A 159 11.75 -10.91 8.73
CA ILE A 159 10.66 -11.00 9.72
C ILE A 159 9.60 -11.99 9.26
N ILE A 160 9.12 -11.84 8.01
CA ILE A 160 8.10 -12.73 7.43
C ILE A 160 8.60 -14.18 7.38
N GLU A 161 9.82 -14.41 6.91
CA GLU A 161 10.43 -15.73 6.80
C GLU A 161 10.64 -16.42 8.16
N LYS A 162 11.14 -15.70 9.17
CA LYS A 162 11.39 -16.26 10.50
C LYS A 162 10.09 -16.66 11.19
N ILE A 163 9.00 -15.95 10.92
CA ILE A 163 7.67 -16.29 11.43
C ILE A 163 7.06 -17.44 10.62
N ALA A 164 6.93 -17.25 9.31
CA ALA A 164 6.07 -18.07 8.45
C ALA A 164 6.83 -19.04 7.53
N GLY A 165 8.14 -19.16 7.67
CA GLY A 165 9.01 -20.12 6.97
C GLY A 165 9.36 -19.76 5.51
N LYS A 166 8.63 -18.82 4.90
CA LYS A 166 8.85 -18.33 3.53
C LYS A 166 8.72 -16.81 3.50
N ARG A 167 9.36 -16.15 2.54
CA ARG A 167 9.29 -14.68 2.36
C ARG A 167 8.04 -14.22 1.61
N ILE A 168 7.52 -15.04 0.70
CA ILE A 168 6.42 -14.69 -0.22
C ILE A 168 5.43 -15.86 -0.21
N HIS A 169 4.13 -15.54 -0.14
CA HIS A 169 3.02 -16.52 -0.14
C HIS A 169 3.10 -17.61 0.95
N SER A 170 3.39 -17.19 2.18
CA SER A 170 3.58 -18.07 3.35
C SER A 170 2.27 -18.59 3.95
N SER A 171 1.37 -19.10 3.10
CA SER A 171 0.02 -19.58 3.49
C SER A 171 0.01 -20.80 4.40
N ASP A 172 1.10 -21.56 4.45
CA ASP A 172 1.19 -22.78 5.26
C ASP A 172 1.23 -22.49 6.77
N TRP A 173 1.59 -21.26 7.15
CA TRP A 173 1.75 -20.84 8.54
C TRP A 173 0.47 -20.27 9.14
N ILE A 174 -0.26 -19.45 8.38
CA ILE A 174 -1.46 -18.75 8.85
C ILE A 174 -2.70 -19.60 8.56
N VAL A 175 -3.45 -19.91 9.61
CA VAL A 175 -4.62 -20.79 9.53
C VAL A 175 -5.80 -20.15 10.27
N PRO A 176 -7.05 -20.52 9.92
CA PRO A 176 -8.21 -20.15 10.73
C PRO A 176 -8.01 -20.56 12.19
N GLY A 177 -8.22 -19.64 13.12
CA GLY A 177 -8.00 -19.79 14.56
C GLY A 177 -6.59 -19.46 15.06
N GLY A 178 -5.61 -19.17 14.18
CA GLY A 178 -4.30 -18.70 14.64
C GLY A 178 -3.13 -18.90 13.69
N ALA A 179 -2.11 -19.59 14.17
CA ALA A 179 -0.83 -19.84 13.49
C ALA A 179 -0.36 -21.26 13.79
N LYS A 180 0.25 -21.93 12.79
CA LYS A 180 0.58 -23.36 12.86
C LYS A 180 1.78 -23.70 13.74
N TRP A 181 2.75 -22.79 13.87
CA TRP A 181 3.93 -22.98 14.72
C TRP A 181 4.37 -21.66 15.37
N PRO A 182 5.05 -21.72 16.55
CA PRO A 182 5.51 -20.52 17.25
C PRO A 182 6.77 -19.92 16.62
N LEU A 183 7.10 -18.69 17.02
CA LEU A 183 8.42 -18.11 16.79
C LEU A 183 9.39 -18.67 17.85
N THR A 184 10.49 -19.29 17.42
CA THR A 184 11.53 -19.79 18.33
C THR A 184 12.38 -18.64 18.88
N GLU A 185 13.01 -18.87 20.04
CA GLU A 185 13.87 -17.86 20.68
C GLU A 185 15.06 -17.48 19.80
N GLU A 186 15.74 -18.45 19.20
CA GLU A 186 16.83 -18.23 18.23
C GLU A 186 16.42 -17.26 17.10
N ARG A 187 15.21 -17.45 16.55
CA ARG A 187 14.69 -16.60 15.47
C ARG A 187 14.31 -15.22 15.99
N ALA A 188 13.74 -15.12 17.19
CA ALA A 188 13.45 -13.85 17.82
C ALA A 188 14.74 -13.06 18.10
N ASP A 189 15.79 -13.71 18.59
CA ASP A 189 17.09 -13.10 18.86
C ASP A 189 17.78 -12.61 17.60
N TYR A 190 17.66 -13.36 16.50
CA TYR A 190 18.09 -12.89 15.20
C TYR A 190 17.41 -11.57 14.83
N LEU A 191 16.09 -11.47 14.95
CA LEU A 191 15.35 -10.25 14.62
C LEU A 191 15.76 -9.08 15.53
N ARG A 192 15.90 -9.33 16.84
CA ARG A 192 16.35 -8.31 17.81
C ARG A 192 17.74 -7.78 17.49
N ARG A 193 18.67 -8.66 17.12
CA ARG A 193 20.06 -8.29 16.79
C ARG A 193 20.16 -7.40 15.55
N ASN A 194 19.29 -7.62 14.57
CA ASN A 194 19.29 -6.86 13.30
C ASN A 194 18.37 -5.64 13.31
N LEU A 195 17.47 -5.51 14.31
CA LEU A 195 16.55 -4.39 14.42
C LEU A 195 17.24 -3.01 14.50
N PRO A 196 18.35 -2.81 15.26
CA PRO A 196 19.02 -1.52 15.31
C PRO A 196 19.51 -1.02 13.95
N GLU A 197 20.08 -1.90 13.12
CA GLU A 197 20.53 -1.53 11.76
C GLU A 197 19.35 -1.13 10.87
N ALA A 198 18.24 -1.87 10.94
CA ALA A 198 17.03 -1.53 10.17
C ALA A 198 16.39 -0.21 10.64
N LEU A 199 16.42 0.07 11.94
CA LEU A 199 15.92 1.32 12.50
C LEU A 199 16.80 2.50 12.06
N ASP A 200 18.12 2.38 12.19
CA ASP A 200 19.09 3.39 11.72
C ASP A 200 18.91 3.68 10.22
N ALA A 201 18.75 2.63 9.41
CA ALA A 201 18.46 2.75 7.99
C ALA A 201 17.16 3.53 7.72
N THR A 202 16.12 3.28 8.51
CA THR A 202 14.82 3.96 8.38
C THR A 202 14.94 5.44 8.72
N VAL A 203 15.56 5.78 9.85
CA VAL A 203 15.73 7.16 10.32
C VAL A 203 16.58 7.97 9.35
N LYS A 204 17.75 7.45 8.93
CA LYS A 204 18.61 8.14 7.97
C LYS A 204 17.95 8.36 6.60
N THR A 205 17.07 7.45 6.20
CA THR A 205 16.31 7.61 4.96
C THR A 205 15.21 8.66 5.10
N LEU A 206 14.55 8.74 6.25
CA LEU A 206 13.59 9.81 6.53
C LEU A 206 14.28 11.18 6.56
N GLU A 207 15.44 11.30 7.20
CA GLU A 207 16.23 12.53 7.22
C GLU A 207 16.61 12.99 5.81
N LEU A 208 17.11 12.07 4.98
CA LEU A 208 17.39 12.34 3.56
C LEU A 208 16.14 12.79 2.79
N TYR A 209 15.01 12.12 3.02
CA TYR A 209 13.76 12.46 2.36
C TYR A 209 13.31 13.87 2.75
N LYS A 210 13.40 14.23 4.03
CA LYS A 210 13.07 15.58 4.49
C LYS A 210 13.99 16.64 3.90
N SER A 211 15.29 16.38 3.81
CA SER A 211 16.23 17.35 3.25
C SER A 211 15.97 17.63 1.76
N MET A 212 15.48 16.65 1.00
CA MET A 212 15.15 16.84 -0.42
C MET A 212 13.77 17.49 -0.66
N LEU A 213 12.83 17.41 0.27
CA LEU A 213 11.45 17.88 0.05
C LEU A 213 11.37 19.36 -0.33
N ILE A 214 12.31 20.18 0.14
CA ILE A 214 12.39 21.62 -0.17
C ILE A 214 12.58 21.84 -1.69
N GLU A 215 13.28 20.92 -2.36
CA GLU A 215 13.57 21.01 -3.80
C GLU A 215 12.35 20.64 -4.68
N PHE A 216 11.28 20.09 -4.09
CA PHE A 216 10.09 19.61 -4.81
C PHE A 216 8.84 20.45 -4.57
N SER A 217 8.99 21.72 -4.18
CA SER A 217 7.85 22.60 -3.89
C SER A 217 6.91 22.77 -5.09
N ASP A 218 7.46 22.97 -6.28
CA ASP A 218 6.69 23.08 -7.53
C ASP A 218 5.92 21.79 -7.83
N GLU A 219 6.55 20.62 -7.69
CA GLU A 219 5.88 19.34 -7.88
C GLU A 219 4.80 19.10 -6.83
N VAL A 220 5.03 19.46 -5.57
CA VAL A 220 4.02 19.35 -4.51
C VAL A 220 2.79 20.20 -4.83
N GLU A 221 2.97 21.40 -5.38
CA GLU A 221 1.86 22.26 -5.76
C GLU A 221 1.10 21.74 -6.98
N ASN A 222 1.79 21.16 -7.96
CA ASN A 222 1.23 20.87 -9.28
C ASN A 222 0.90 19.38 -9.54
N PHE A 223 1.47 18.44 -8.81
CA PHE A 223 1.30 17.00 -9.09
C PHE A 223 0.05 16.43 -8.41
N GLY A 224 -1.11 16.66 -9.02
CA GLY A 224 -2.36 16.07 -8.56
C GLY A 224 -2.76 16.53 -7.16
N ASN A 225 -2.49 17.80 -6.84
CA ASN A 225 -2.91 18.41 -5.60
C ASN A 225 -4.39 18.82 -5.69
N PHE A 226 -5.26 18.03 -5.06
CA PHE A 226 -6.68 18.31 -4.99
C PHE A 226 -7.27 17.83 -3.66
N PRO A 227 -8.34 18.50 -3.19
CA PRO A 227 -9.04 18.09 -1.98
C PRO A 227 -9.65 16.69 -2.10
N SER A 228 -9.61 15.93 -1.01
CA SER A 228 -10.30 14.64 -0.90
C SER A 228 -10.49 14.28 0.56
N HIS A 229 -11.33 13.27 0.81
CA HIS A 229 -11.40 12.63 2.12
C HIS A 229 -10.21 11.68 2.30
N TYR A 230 -9.92 11.31 3.53
CA TYR A 230 -8.91 10.31 3.86
C TYR A 230 -9.53 9.23 4.74
N MET A 231 -9.19 7.98 4.45
CA MET A 231 -9.69 6.83 5.19
C MET A 231 -8.54 5.95 5.68
N GLY A 232 -8.64 5.51 6.93
CA GLY A 232 -7.69 4.57 7.52
C GLY A 232 -8.29 3.82 8.71
N LEU A 233 -7.53 2.85 9.22
CA LEU A 233 -7.84 2.20 10.48
C LEU A 233 -7.24 2.99 11.63
N VAL A 234 -7.97 3.06 12.73
CA VAL A 234 -7.49 3.62 13.99
C VAL A 234 -7.74 2.64 15.14
N THR A 235 -6.89 2.70 16.16
CA THR A 235 -7.13 2.05 17.46
C THR A 235 -8.29 2.75 18.19
N SER A 236 -8.77 2.16 19.29
CA SER A 236 -9.87 2.73 20.08
C SER A 236 -9.58 4.12 20.66
N ASP A 237 -8.31 4.45 20.87
CA ASP A 237 -7.80 5.74 21.32
C ASP A 237 -7.34 6.65 20.15
N GLY A 238 -7.63 6.27 18.90
CA GLY A 238 -7.36 7.09 17.71
C GLY A 238 -5.94 6.97 17.16
N GLY A 239 -5.13 6.04 17.66
CA GLY A 239 -3.77 5.78 17.18
C GLY A 239 -3.71 5.07 15.83
N LEU A 240 -2.55 5.18 15.18
CA LEU A 240 -2.25 4.55 13.89
C LEU A 240 -2.36 3.03 13.95
N GLU A 241 -3.21 2.44 13.10
CA GLU A 241 -3.48 1.00 13.10
C GLU A 241 -3.31 0.38 11.70
N HIS A 242 -2.77 -0.84 11.67
CA HIS A 242 -2.47 -1.55 10.43
C HIS A 242 -3.10 -2.95 10.36
N TYR A 243 -3.37 -3.58 11.50
CA TYR A 243 -3.82 -4.96 11.62
C TYR A 243 -5.31 -5.08 12.00
N ASP A 244 -5.75 -4.38 13.04
CA ASP A 244 -7.12 -4.51 13.58
C ASP A 244 -7.57 -3.28 14.35
N GLY A 245 -8.63 -2.64 13.88
CA GLY A 245 -9.15 -1.38 14.42
C GLY A 245 -10.48 -1.00 13.77
N LYS A 246 -10.93 0.23 14.01
CA LYS A 246 -12.14 0.78 13.38
C LYS A 246 -11.75 1.70 12.22
N ILE A 247 -12.64 1.82 11.24
CA ILE A 247 -12.45 2.73 10.11
C ILE A 247 -12.81 4.15 10.56
N ARG A 248 -11.92 5.11 10.28
CA ARG A 248 -12.15 6.55 10.40
C ARG A 248 -12.02 7.20 9.03
N ILE A 249 -12.90 8.15 8.75
CA ILE A 249 -12.88 9.00 7.56
C ILE A 249 -12.81 10.45 8.01
N VAL A 250 -11.85 11.21 7.49
CA VAL A 250 -11.76 12.67 7.68
C VAL A 250 -11.90 13.38 6.34
N ASP A 251 -12.39 14.60 6.35
CA ASP A 251 -12.49 15.45 5.17
C ASP A 251 -11.16 16.12 4.81
N GLN A 252 -11.18 16.96 3.78
CA GLN A 252 -10.04 17.74 3.30
C GLN A 252 -9.43 18.69 4.35
N HIS A 253 -10.17 19.03 5.42
CA HIS A 253 -9.76 19.91 6.51
C HIS A 253 -9.37 19.13 7.77
N GLY A 254 -9.36 17.79 7.71
CA GLY A 254 -9.07 16.93 8.86
C GLY A 254 -10.24 16.79 9.82
N LYS A 255 -11.44 17.29 9.49
CA LYS A 255 -12.62 17.09 10.32
C LYS A 255 -13.15 15.67 10.12
N VAL A 256 -13.48 15.00 11.23
CA VAL A 256 -14.04 13.65 11.21
C VAL A 256 -15.40 13.65 10.50
N ALA A 257 -15.47 12.99 9.35
CA ALA A 257 -16.67 12.78 8.56
C ALA A 257 -17.40 11.49 8.98
N ALA A 258 -16.64 10.46 9.38
CA ALA A 258 -17.18 9.26 9.99
C ALA A 258 -16.16 8.64 10.95
N GLU A 259 -16.63 8.11 12.08
CA GLU A 259 -15.79 7.63 13.17
C GLU A 259 -16.22 6.21 13.58
N CYS A 260 -15.26 5.42 14.08
CA CYS A 260 -15.54 4.12 14.70
C CYS A 260 -16.35 3.14 13.82
N ILE A 261 -16.25 3.23 12.49
CA ILE A 261 -16.98 2.33 11.59
C ILE A 261 -16.44 0.91 11.78
N ASP A 262 -17.34 -0.04 11.99
CA ASP A 262 -16.99 -1.46 12.05
C ASP A 262 -16.59 -1.94 10.64
N PRO A 263 -15.37 -2.49 10.44
CA PRO A 263 -14.95 -3.01 9.13
C PRO A 263 -15.88 -4.10 8.57
N THR A 264 -16.61 -4.84 9.41
CA THR A 264 -17.60 -5.83 8.95
C THR A 264 -18.84 -5.20 8.31
N LYS A 265 -19.03 -3.89 8.50
CA LYS A 265 -20.12 -3.08 7.94
C LYS A 265 -19.63 -2.12 6.85
N TYR A 266 -18.42 -2.33 6.31
CA TYR A 266 -17.84 -1.43 5.31
C TYR A 266 -18.76 -1.18 4.09
N SER A 267 -19.55 -2.18 3.70
CA SER A 267 -20.49 -2.10 2.57
C SER A 267 -21.57 -1.05 2.78
N ASP A 268 -21.87 -0.64 4.01
CA ASP A 268 -22.87 0.39 4.30
C ASP A 268 -22.31 1.80 4.04
N TYR A 269 -20.97 1.94 4.04
CA TYR A 269 -20.27 3.21 3.92
C TYR A 269 -19.51 3.37 2.60
N ILE A 270 -19.08 2.28 1.96
CA ILE A 270 -18.25 2.30 0.75
C ILE A 270 -19.06 1.84 -0.46
N GLY A 271 -19.10 2.67 -1.49
CA GLY A 271 -19.63 2.35 -2.81
C GLY A 271 -18.49 2.21 -3.82
N GLU A 272 -18.72 1.49 -4.90
CA GLU A 272 -17.74 1.33 -5.99
C GLU A 272 -18.40 1.71 -7.31
N ALA A 273 -17.92 2.78 -7.94
CA ALA A 273 -18.34 3.16 -9.28
C ALA A 273 -17.48 2.44 -10.35
N ILE A 274 -18.03 2.30 -11.56
CA ILE A 274 -17.34 1.69 -12.70
C ILE A 274 -17.28 2.73 -13.81
N GLU A 275 -16.10 2.90 -14.37
CA GLU A 275 -15.89 3.72 -15.57
C GLU A 275 -15.53 2.80 -16.75
N PRO A 276 -16.06 3.05 -17.96
CA PRO A 276 -15.91 2.13 -19.10
C PRO A 276 -14.47 2.01 -19.60
N TYR A 277 -13.56 2.88 -19.15
CA TYR A 277 -12.18 2.92 -19.62
C TYR A 277 -11.18 2.14 -18.75
N SER A 278 -11.56 1.61 -17.58
CA SER A 278 -10.63 0.87 -16.72
C SER A 278 -11.28 -0.31 -16.01
N PHE A 279 -10.51 -1.39 -15.80
CA PHE A 279 -10.92 -2.48 -14.94
C PHE A 279 -10.85 -2.15 -13.44
N MET A 280 -10.10 -1.11 -13.06
CA MET A 280 -10.09 -0.64 -11.67
C MET A 280 -11.37 0.16 -11.41
N LYS A 281 -12.09 -0.22 -10.37
CA LYS A 281 -13.27 0.51 -9.89
C LYS A 281 -12.86 1.84 -9.23
N PHE A 282 -13.84 2.69 -8.96
CA PHE A 282 -13.66 4.00 -8.34
C PHE A 282 -14.45 4.04 -7.02
N PRO A 283 -13.82 3.67 -5.88
CA PRO A 283 -14.48 3.68 -4.59
C PRO A 283 -14.81 5.11 -4.12
N TYR A 284 -15.93 5.24 -3.42
CA TYR A 284 -16.38 6.50 -2.85
C TYR A 284 -17.15 6.29 -1.54
N PHE A 285 -17.17 7.32 -0.71
CA PHE A 285 -17.94 7.37 0.52
C PHE A 285 -19.43 7.58 0.18
N LYS A 286 -20.26 6.56 0.46
CA LYS A 286 -21.66 6.48 0.00
C LYS A 286 -22.50 7.70 0.36
N GLN A 287 -22.30 8.26 1.56
CA GLN A 287 -23.07 9.41 2.04
C GLN A 287 -22.91 10.65 1.16
N LEU A 288 -21.79 10.76 0.44
CA LEU A 288 -21.51 11.89 -0.44
C LEU A 288 -21.71 11.56 -1.93
N GLY A 289 -21.92 10.28 -2.27
CA GLY A 289 -22.10 9.83 -3.65
C GLY A 289 -20.81 9.88 -4.49
N TYR A 290 -20.91 9.42 -5.74
CA TYR A 290 -19.83 9.49 -6.71
C TYR A 290 -20.04 10.70 -7.64
N PRO A 291 -19.01 11.52 -7.92
CA PRO A 291 -17.61 11.41 -7.48
C PRO A 291 -17.27 12.15 -6.17
N GLN A 292 -18.20 12.90 -5.56
CA GLN A 292 -17.89 13.81 -4.44
C GLN A 292 -17.37 13.11 -3.17
N GLY A 293 -17.73 11.84 -2.98
CA GLY A 293 -17.24 10.98 -1.91
C GLY A 293 -15.87 10.36 -2.15
N ALA A 294 -15.11 10.81 -3.15
CA ALA A 294 -13.76 10.32 -3.38
C ALA A 294 -12.88 10.49 -2.12
N TYR A 295 -12.15 9.43 -1.80
CA TYR A 295 -11.24 9.39 -0.66
C TYR A 295 -9.90 8.75 -1.03
N ARG A 296 -8.85 9.11 -0.31
CA ARG A 296 -7.52 8.51 -0.40
C ARG A 296 -7.29 7.54 0.76
N VAL A 297 -6.53 6.49 0.47
CA VAL A 297 -5.97 5.53 1.42
C VAL A 297 -4.46 5.47 1.24
N GLY A 298 -3.75 4.79 2.15
CA GLY A 298 -2.29 4.65 2.07
C GLY A 298 -1.56 5.44 3.16
N PRO A 299 -0.26 5.73 2.99
CA PRO A 299 0.58 6.29 4.05
C PRO A 299 0.06 7.61 4.61
N LEU A 300 -0.05 8.65 3.77
CA LEU A 300 -0.50 9.98 4.21
C LEU A 300 -1.93 9.96 4.75
N ALA A 301 -2.83 9.22 4.10
CA ALA A 301 -4.21 9.09 4.57
C ALA A 301 -4.28 8.51 5.99
N ARG A 302 -3.44 7.51 6.31
CA ARG A 302 -3.37 6.94 7.66
C ARG A 302 -2.85 7.93 8.69
N LEU A 303 -1.85 8.75 8.33
CA LEU A 303 -1.35 9.81 9.21
C LEU A 303 -2.40 10.90 9.43
N ASN A 304 -3.13 11.31 8.39
CA ASN A 304 -4.19 12.31 8.49
C ASN A 304 -5.38 11.87 9.38
N VAL A 305 -5.68 10.57 9.43
CA VAL A 305 -6.78 10.07 10.29
C VAL A 305 -6.31 9.73 11.70
N ALA A 306 -5.05 9.37 11.90
CA ALA A 306 -4.53 9.01 13.20
C ALA A 306 -4.27 10.27 14.05
N SER A 307 -4.50 10.15 15.36
CA SER A 307 -4.21 11.21 16.32
C SER A 307 -2.80 11.10 16.92
N HIS A 308 -2.18 9.92 16.79
CA HIS A 308 -0.80 9.63 17.16
C HIS A 308 -0.34 8.35 16.44
N CYS A 309 0.98 8.16 16.26
CA CYS A 309 1.56 6.96 15.68
C CYS A 309 1.75 5.84 16.72
N GLY A 310 1.95 6.19 18.00
CA GLY A 310 2.07 5.24 19.11
C GLY A 310 3.46 4.63 19.29
N THR A 311 4.47 5.19 18.63
CA THR A 311 5.88 4.84 18.87
C THR A 311 6.70 6.13 18.97
N PRO A 312 7.61 6.27 19.95
CA PRO A 312 8.22 7.56 20.28
C PRO A 312 8.87 8.27 19.09
N LEU A 313 9.58 7.55 18.22
CA LEU A 313 10.24 8.14 17.07
C LEU A 313 9.26 8.56 15.97
N ALA A 314 8.17 7.83 15.77
CA ALA A 314 7.17 8.19 14.76
C ALA A 314 6.24 9.32 15.25
N ASP A 315 6.01 9.41 16.55
CA ASP A 315 5.20 10.49 17.16
C ASP A 315 5.88 11.85 17.08
N ILE A 316 7.22 11.89 17.03
CA ILE A 316 7.97 13.14 16.78
C ILE A 316 7.68 13.68 15.36
N GLU A 317 7.26 12.80 14.45
CA GLU A 317 7.13 13.08 13.02
C GLU A 317 5.70 13.29 12.53
N LEU A 318 4.72 13.20 13.43
CA LEU A 318 3.30 13.44 13.16
C LEU A 318 2.91 14.88 13.50
#